data_AF-A0A074YYG5-F1
#
_entry.id   AF-A0A074YYG5-F1
#
_cell.length_a   1.000
_cell.length_b   1.000
_cell.length_c   1.000
_cell.angle_alpha   90.00
_cell.angle_beta   90.00
_cell.angle_gamma   90.00
#
_symmetry.space_group_name_H-M   'P 1'
#
loop_
_entity.id
_entity.type
_entity.pdbx_description
1 polymer ?
#
loop_
_entity_poly.entity_id
_entity_poly.type
_entity_poly.pdbx_seq_one_letter_code
_entity_poly.pdbx_strand_id
1 'polypeptide(L)'
;MLVVFLDRKAAFDSVDRQKLRWCLIFKGVPSKFISFMTALYANSRGFVRQGCPLSSFLFNFVIHVLLEISLPDSETSEVEMLSLYYPMDASTETGQPINELSLPLVELFVKAAPSNPSEIAPGLLDHQWLMVLRVLEDKHLIRLRVTPISIKNPPESYIKLNVARCIPIAWIESGLLEGENAAGSVINSSGSLETLMVKVGLSYLDPKLKLDDIKEAESVFEDLYKNLMHYVRNNVSSRLLSSLTKLNQYMASKPGPYLLGPELSYADCQLMPKLQHVRVAGHAYKEFEIPRDLTHLWKYIATMYKCEYFRNSCPSDRDMLMQYAERDPLSKDFHPGLLGPGFSDAIPEDVQFGHQQQQSLQTEHKEYEEHPENTTPQFEAQHSQENGDVEVDEP
;
A
#
# COMPACT_ATOMS: atom_id res chain seq x y z
N MET A 1 -37.01 24.68 -10.04
CA MET A 1 -36.37 24.15 -8.82
C MET A 1 -35.14 23.37 -9.25
N LEU A 2 -33.98 24.01 -9.18
CA LEU A 2 -32.70 23.41 -9.57
C LEU A 2 -32.19 22.64 -8.35
N VAL A 3 -32.16 21.31 -8.43
CA VAL A 3 -31.57 20.47 -7.37
C VAL A 3 -30.12 20.21 -7.78
N VAL A 4 -29.18 20.88 -7.11
CA VAL A 4 -27.74 20.65 -7.28
C VAL A 4 -27.38 19.50 -6.35
N PHE A 5 -27.05 18.34 -6.92
CA PHE A 5 -26.57 17.19 -6.17
C PHE A 5 -25.05 17.27 -6.07
N LEU A 6 -24.55 17.63 -4.89
CA LEU A 6 -23.12 17.65 -4.56
C LEU A 6 -22.53 16.23 -4.41
N ASP A 7 -23.41 15.23 -4.27
CA ASP A 7 -23.06 13.82 -4.30
C ASP A 7 -24.12 13.05 -5.12
N ARG A 8 -23.70 12.52 -6.27
CA ARG A 8 -24.58 11.72 -7.15
C ARG A 8 -25.05 10.44 -6.46
N LYS A 9 -24.37 9.96 -5.41
CA LYS A 9 -24.67 8.70 -4.70
C LYS A 9 -25.79 8.87 -3.68
N ALA A 10 -25.69 9.86 -2.79
CA ALA A 10 -26.74 10.17 -1.80
C ALA A 10 -28.06 10.64 -2.46
N ALA A 11 -27.95 11.27 -3.64
CA ALA A 11 -29.09 11.67 -4.47
C ALA A 11 -29.97 10.47 -4.87
N PHE A 12 -29.36 9.37 -5.31
CA PHE A 12 -30.07 8.27 -5.93
C PHE A 12 -30.87 7.43 -4.93
N ASP A 13 -30.37 7.28 -3.71
CA ASP A 13 -31.06 6.53 -2.64
C ASP A 13 -32.29 7.28 -2.09
N SER A 14 -32.43 8.58 -2.38
CA SER A 14 -33.48 9.44 -1.85
C SER A 14 -34.53 9.89 -2.89
N VAL A 15 -34.41 9.50 -4.16
CA VAL A 15 -35.29 9.99 -5.23
C VAL A 15 -36.43 9.01 -5.54
N ASP A 16 -37.66 9.53 -5.57
CA ASP A 16 -38.85 8.80 -5.99
C ASP A 16 -38.68 8.18 -7.39
N ARG A 17 -39.15 6.94 -7.57
CA ARG A 17 -38.91 6.15 -8.80
C ARG A 17 -39.47 6.80 -10.06
N GLN A 18 -40.61 7.47 -9.96
CA GLN A 18 -41.18 8.16 -11.11
C GLN A 18 -40.39 9.43 -11.41
N LYS A 19 -39.99 10.18 -10.38
CA LYS A 19 -39.12 11.36 -10.55
C LYS A 19 -37.76 11.00 -11.16
N LEU A 20 -37.14 9.91 -10.72
CA LEU A 20 -35.88 9.42 -11.27
C LEU A 20 -36.03 9.07 -12.76
N ARG A 21 -37.07 8.32 -13.10
CA ARG A 21 -37.35 7.95 -14.50
C ARG A 21 -37.55 9.20 -15.37
N TRP A 22 -38.30 10.19 -14.90
CA TRP A 22 -38.48 11.46 -15.60
C TRP A 22 -37.18 12.24 -15.75
N CYS A 23 -36.32 12.28 -14.73
CA CYS A 23 -35.00 12.92 -14.82
C CYS A 23 -34.11 12.25 -15.88
N LEU A 24 -34.09 10.91 -15.96
CA LEU A 24 -33.31 10.19 -16.96
C LEU A 24 -33.82 10.44 -18.39
N ILE A 25 -35.14 10.48 -18.58
CA ILE A 25 -35.76 10.84 -19.87
C ILE A 25 -35.37 12.28 -20.24
N PHE A 26 -35.50 13.21 -19.30
CA PHE A 26 -35.18 14.63 -19.52
C PHE A 26 -33.71 14.87 -19.83
N LYS A 27 -32.80 14.06 -19.28
CA LYS A 27 -31.35 14.11 -19.54
C LYS A 27 -30.93 13.36 -20.80
N GLY A 28 -31.86 12.86 -21.62
CA GLY A 28 -31.56 12.24 -22.91
C GLY A 28 -30.97 10.83 -22.82
N VAL A 29 -31.10 10.15 -21.68
CA VAL A 29 -30.57 8.79 -21.50
C VAL A 29 -31.31 7.83 -22.45
N PRO A 30 -30.61 6.98 -23.23
CA PRO A 30 -31.26 6.10 -24.18
C PRO A 30 -32.27 5.15 -23.51
N SER A 31 -33.43 4.97 -24.15
CA SER A 31 -34.58 4.24 -23.60
C SER A 31 -34.29 2.79 -23.16
N LYS A 32 -33.28 2.15 -23.77
CA LYS A 32 -32.80 0.82 -23.38
C LYS A 32 -32.20 0.79 -21.96
N PHE A 33 -31.46 1.83 -21.57
CA PHE A 33 -30.88 1.95 -20.24
C PHE A 33 -31.93 2.34 -19.19
N ILE A 34 -32.87 3.21 -19.56
CA ILE A 34 -34.01 3.55 -18.70
C ILE A 34 -34.86 2.31 -18.43
N SER A 35 -35.08 1.46 -19.45
CA SER A 35 -35.81 0.20 -19.31
C SER A 35 -35.06 -0.80 -18.41
N PHE A 36 -33.75 -0.92 -18.57
CA PHE A 36 -32.91 -1.77 -17.73
C PHE A 36 -32.91 -1.31 -16.26
N MET A 37 -32.74 -0.02 -16.02
CA MET A 37 -32.86 0.60 -14.70
C MET A 37 -34.25 0.37 -14.10
N THR A 38 -35.32 0.59 -14.87
CA THR A 38 -36.70 0.35 -14.41
C THR A 38 -36.91 -1.12 -14.02
N ALA A 39 -36.32 -2.07 -14.76
CA ALA A 39 -36.38 -3.50 -14.45
C ALA A 39 -35.59 -3.87 -13.17
N LEU A 40 -34.41 -3.30 -12.97
CA LEU A 40 -33.63 -3.46 -11.72
C LEU A 40 -34.40 -2.96 -10.49
N TYR A 41 -35.18 -1.87 -10.65
CA TYR A 41 -35.98 -1.28 -9.60
C TYR A 41 -37.37 -1.93 -9.41
N ALA A 42 -37.93 -2.60 -10.42
CA ALA A 42 -39.26 -3.20 -10.37
C ALA A 42 -39.41 -4.29 -9.27
N ASN A 43 -38.33 -4.99 -8.94
CA ASN A 43 -38.32 -6.03 -7.90
C ASN A 43 -38.01 -5.52 -6.49
N SER A 44 -37.89 -4.21 -6.30
CA SER A 44 -37.72 -3.62 -4.97
C SER A 44 -39.07 -3.11 -4.45
N ARG A 45 -39.46 -3.41 -3.21
CA ARG A 45 -40.60 -2.74 -2.54
C ARG A 45 -40.06 -1.59 -1.67
N GLY A 46 -40.49 -0.35 -1.91
CA GLY A 46 -40.08 0.85 -1.12
C GLY A 46 -38.67 1.39 -1.38
N PHE A 47 -38.24 2.40 -0.60
CA PHE A 47 -36.84 2.85 -0.53
C PHE A 47 -35.99 1.64 -0.12
N VAL A 48 -35.16 1.18 -1.07
CA VAL A 48 -34.16 0.11 -1.04
C VAL A 48 -34.24 -0.89 0.15
N ARG A 49 -35.14 -1.89 0.07
CA ARG A 49 -34.83 -3.35 -0.05
C ARG A 49 -35.89 -4.27 0.57
N GLN A 50 -36.54 -5.03 -0.30
CA GLN A 50 -36.78 -6.47 -0.15
C GLN A 50 -36.95 -7.05 -1.57
N GLY A 51 -36.07 -7.95 -2.02
CA GLY A 51 -36.27 -8.75 -3.24
C GLY A 51 -35.31 -8.57 -4.44
N CYS A 52 -34.27 -7.74 -4.37
CA CYS A 52 -33.30 -7.65 -5.47
C CYS A 52 -32.28 -8.81 -5.43
N PRO A 53 -32.06 -9.56 -6.54
CA PRO A 53 -31.10 -10.67 -6.59
C PRO A 53 -29.63 -10.24 -6.65
N LEU A 54 -29.34 -8.94 -6.83
CA LEU A 54 -27.98 -8.40 -6.86
C LEU A 54 -27.51 -7.99 -5.45
N SER A 55 -26.24 -8.26 -5.14
CA SER A 55 -25.61 -7.76 -3.92
C SER A 55 -25.57 -6.23 -3.93
N SER A 56 -25.56 -5.59 -2.75
CA SER A 56 -25.56 -4.11 -2.65
C SER A 56 -24.37 -3.49 -3.39
N PHE A 57 -23.23 -4.18 -3.36
CA PHE A 57 -22.03 -3.79 -4.09
C PHE A 57 -22.24 -3.84 -5.61
N LEU A 58 -22.72 -4.97 -6.14
CA LEU A 58 -22.95 -5.13 -7.59
C LEU A 58 -24.03 -4.19 -8.11
N PHE A 59 -25.09 -3.96 -7.34
CA PHE A 59 -26.12 -3.00 -7.69
C PHE A 59 -25.52 -1.59 -7.80
N ASN A 60 -24.79 -1.14 -6.77
CA ASN A 60 -24.18 0.20 -6.75
C ASN A 60 -23.10 0.38 -7.83
N PHE A 61 -22.32 -0.67 -8.11
CA PHE A 61 -21.34 -0.67 -9.19
C PHE A 61 -21.99 -0.52 -10.57
N VAL A 62 -23.07 -1.26 -10.84
CA VAL A 62 -23.80 -1.17 -12.10
C VAL A 62 -24.45 0.21 -12.26
N ILE A 63 -25.00 0.80 -11.19
CA ILE A 63 -25.52 2.18 -11.24
C ILE A 63 -24.42 3.19 -11.57
N HIS A 64 -23.25 3.06 -10.94
CA HIS A 64 -22.12 3.95 -11.19
C HIS A 64 -21.68 3.93 -12.65
N VAL A 65 -21.41 2.73 -13.17
CA VAL A 65 -20.98 2.51 -14.57
C VAL A 65 -22.04 3.02 -15.56
N LEU A 66 -23.33 2.82 -15.27
CA LEU A 66 -24.41 3.29 -16.14
C LEU A 66 -24.57 4.82 -16.15
N LEU A 67 -24.34 5.49 -15.02
CA LEU A 67 -24.38 6.95 -14.92
C LEU A 67 -23.19 7.60 -15.62
N GLU A 68 -22.03 6.97 -15.52
CA GLU A 68 -20.79 7.39 -16.17
C GLU A 68 -20.90 7.28 -17.71
N ILE A 69 -21.55 6.23 -18.22
CA ILE A 69 -21.79 6.05 -19.66
C ILE A 69 -22.88 7.00 -20.19
N SER A 70 -23.87 7.35 -19.36
CA SER A 70 -25.06 8.09 -19.82
C SER A 70 -24.95 9.61 -19.66
N LEU A 71 -23.96 10.11 -18.91
CA LEU A 71 -23.71 11.53 -18.68
C LEU A 71 -22.24 11.83 -19.01
N PRO A 72 -21.87 11.95 -20.31
CA PRO A 72 -20.58 12.52 -20.64
C PRO A 72 -20.53 13.95 -20.09
N ASP A 73 -19.41 14.31 -19.45
CA ASP A 73 -19.20 15.62 -18.87
C ASP A 73 -19.47 16.70 -19.92
N SER A 74 -20.38 17.62 -19.60
CA SER A 74 -20.61 18.79 -20.45
C SER A 74 -19.36 19.64 -20.43
N GLU A 75 -18.76 19.84 -21.60
CA GLU A 75 -17.74 20.85 -21.87
C GLU A 75 -18.14 22.19 -21.26
N THR A 76 -17.35 22.69 -20.31
CA THR A 76 -17.20 24.13 -20.12
C THR A 76 -15.75 24.44 -19.76
N SER A 77 -15.11 25.11 -20.71
CA SER A 77 -13.94 25.99 -20.61
C SER A 77 -12.59 25.36 -20.27
N GLU A 78 -11.76 25.30 -21.32
CA GLU A 78 -10.32 25.48 -21.27
C GLU A 78 -9.92 26.45 -20.14
N VAL A 79 -9.23 25.92 -19.14
CA VAL A 79 -8.27 26.69 -18.35
C VAL A 79 -6.95 25.97 -18.54
N GLU A 80 -6.01 26.66 -19.17
CA GLU A 80 -4.66 26.20 -19.40
C GLU A 80 -4.10 25.54 -18.15
N MET A 81 -3.61 24.31 -18.32
CA MET A 81 -2.87 23.57 -17.33
C MET A 81 -1.51 24.26 -17.13
N LEU A 82 -1.52 25.37 -16.39
CA LEU A 82 -0.30 25.98 -15.90
C LEU A 82 0.27 25.03 -14.84
N SER A 83 1.31 24.33 -15.27
CA SER A 83 2.28 23.64 -14.43
C SER A 83 2.78 24.59 -13.34
N LEU A 84 2.15 24.56 -12.16
CA LEU A 84 2.79 25.02 -10.94
C LEU A 84 3.80 23.95 -10.53
N TYR A 85 4.98 24.10 -11.12
CA TYR A 85 6.24 23.53 -10.69
C TYR A 85 6.40 23.82 -9.19
N TYR A 86 6.06 22.86 -8.32
CA TYR A 86 6.51 22.89 -6.94
C TYR A 86 8.00 22.52 -6.93
N PRO A 87 8.90 23.40 -6.50
CA PRO A 87 10.29 23.02 -6.30
C PRO A 87 10.35 21.98 -5.20
N MET A 88 10.87 20.80 -5.54
CA MET A 88 11.49 19.89 -4.60
C MET A 88 12.69 20.60 -4.00
N ASP A 89 12.51 21.22 -2.83
CA ASP A 89 13.55 21.45 -1.83
C ASP A 89 12.87 21.58 -0.47
N ALA A 90 13.08 20.58 0.38
CA ALA A 90 12.73 20.62 1.79
C ALA A 90 13.72 21.53 2.53
N SER A 91 13.66 22.82 2.24
CA SER A 91 14.18 23.92 3.05
C SER A 91 13.63 25.21 2.48
N THR A 92 12.44 25.62 2.95
CA THR A 92 11.93 26.97 2.71
C THR A 92 12.89 27.98 3.34
N GLU A 93 13.55 28.80 2.52
CA GLU A 93 14.29 30.01 2.92
C GLU A 93 13.39 31.11 3.53
N THR A 94 12.15 30.80 3.89
CA THR A 94 11.33 31.62 4.77
C THR A 94 10.95 30.78 5.99
N GLY A 95 11.65 31.00 7.11
CA GLY A 95 11.42 30.34 8.39
C GLY A 95 10.11 30.73 9.07
N GLN A 96 8.98 30.68 8.35
CA GLN A 96 7.67 30.71 8.98
C GLN A 96 7.34 29.31 9.51
N PRO A 97 7.02 29.16 10.80
CA PRO A 97 6.67 27.87 11.36
C PRO A 97 5.41 27.34 10.66
N ILE A 98 5.45 26.07 10.23
CA ILE A 98 4.25 25.34 9.82
C ILE A 98 3.29 25.43 11.00
N ASN A 99 2.12 26.04 10.78
CA ASN A 99 1.08 26.04 11.80
C ASN A 99 0.51 24.62 11.86
N GLU A 100 1.07 23.74 12.70
CA GLU A 100 0.63 22.34 12.78
C GLU A 100 -0.88 22.16 13.01
N LEU A 101 -1.54 23.17 13.60
CA LEU A 101 -2.99 23.19 13.78
C LEU A 101 -3.77 23.34 12.48
N SER A 102 -3.15 23.86 11.40
CA SER A 102 -3.77 23.89 10.07
C SER A 102 -3.69 22.55 9.34
N LEU A 103 -2.81 21.63 9.76
CA LEU A 103 -2.75 20.30 9.14
C LEU A 103 -4.04 19.51 9.42
N PRO A 104 -4.53 18.75 8.42
CA PRO A 104 -5.71 17.94 8.59
C PRO A 104 -5.46 16.87 9.65
N LEU A 105 -6.29 16.84 10.68
CA LEU A 105 -6.33 15.76 11.66
C LEU A 105 -7.17 14.62 11.10
N VAL A 106 -6.48 13.59 10.62
CA VAL A 106 -7.11 12.36 10.14
C VAL A 106 -7.22 11.40 11.30
N GLU A 107 -8.44 11.00 11.66
CA GLU A 107 -8.64 9.89 12.58
C GLU A 107 -9.04 8.64 11.78
N LEU A 108 -8.25 7.58 11.93
CA LEU A 108 -8.46 6.27 11.32
C LEU A 108 -9.09 5.32 12.34
N PHE A 109 -10.28 4.82 12.04
CA PHE A 109 -10.92 3.73 12.76
C PHE A 109 -10.60 2.39 12.09
N VAL A 110 -9.98 1.49 12.85
CA VAL A 110 -9.62 0.13 12.41
C VAL A 110 -10.25 -0.91 13.32
N LYS A 111 -10.38 -2.15 12.86
CA LYS A 111 -10.81 -3.24 13.74
C LYS A 111 -9.79 -3.40 14.89
N ALA A 112 -10.26 -3.55 16.12
CA ALA A 112 -9.40 -3.85 17.26
C ALA A 112 -8.94 -5.32 17.26
N ALA A 113 -7.71 -5.56 17.73
CA ALA A 113 -7.15 -6.89 17.84
C ALA A 113 -7.97 -7.76 18.83
N PRO A 114 -8.18 -9.06 18.53
CA PRO A 114 -8.89 -9.95 19.44
C PRO A 114 -8.24 -10.09 20.82
N SER A 115 -6.90 -10.07 20.90
CA SER A 115 -6.18 -10.27 22.16
C SER A 115 -5.99 -8.99 22.96
N ASN A 116 -5.89 -7.83 22.30
CA ASN A 116 -5.71 -6.52 22.94
C ASN A 116 -6.56 -5.45 22.22
N PRO A 117 -7.65 -4.95 22.84
CA PRO A 117 -8.52 -3.95 22.22
C PRO A 117 -7.85 -2.59 21.92
N SER A 118 -6.66 -2.33 22.47
CA SER A 118 -5.87 -1.13 22.18
C SER A 118 -4.93 -1.30 20.97
N GLU A 119 -4.83 -2.51 20.42
CA GLU A 119 -4.02 -2.81 19.23
C GLU A 119 -4.91 -2.98 18.00
N ILE A 120 -4.31 -2.87 16.82
CA ILE A 120 -5.01 -3.04 15.54
C ILE A 120 -5.16 -4.53 15.21
N ALA A 121 -6.29 -4.90 14.60
CA ALA A 121 -6.48 -6.23 14.06
C ALA A 121 -5.58 -6.48 12.85
N PRO A 122 -5.29 -7.74 12.53
CA PRO A 122 -4.45 -8.14 11.40
C PRO A 122 -5.22 -8.11 10.06
N GLY A 123 -5.98 -7.05 9.81
CA GLY A 123 -6.62 -6.85 8.50
C GLY A 123 -5.62 -6.32 7.49
N LEU A 124 -5.61 -6.88 6.28
CA LEU A 124 -4.70 -6.42 5.22
C LEU A 124 -4.89 -4.93 4.88
N LEU A 125 -6.15 -4.51 4.75
CA LEU A 125 -6.48 -3.11 4.45
C LEU A 125 -6.21 -2.20 5.65
N ASP A 126 -6.47 -2.66 6.87
CA ASP A 126 -6.17 -1.91 8.09
C ASP A 126 -4.67 -1.63 8.19
N HIS A 127 -3.84 -2.66 7.99
CA HIS A 127 -2.39 -2.57 8.01
C HIS A 127 -1.86 -1.67 6.89
N GLN A 128 -2.33 -1.88 5.65
CA GLN A 128 -1.96 -1.03 4.50
C GLN A 128 -2.25 0.45 4.75
N TRP A 129 -3.46 0.80 5.18
CA TRP A 129 -3.85 2.20 5.38
C TRP A 129 -3.10 2.83 6.54
N LEU A 130 -2.84 2.08 7.60
CA LEU A 130 -2.03 2.57 8.70
C LEU A 130 -0.61 2.89 8.23
N MET A 131 0.03 2.03 7.45
CA MET A 131 1.36 2.32 6.87
C MET A 131 1.32 3.61 6.04
N VAL A 132 0.37 3.74 5.12
CA VAL A 132 0.23 4.94 4.26
C VAL A 132 0.05 6.20 5.10
N LEU A 133 -0.88 6.20 6.05
CA LEU A 133 -1.17 7.37 6.88
C LEU A 133 -0.01 7.72 7.81
N ARG A 134 0.77 6.74 8.27
CA ARG A 134 1.99 7.00 9.05
C ARG A 134 3.09 7.65 8.21
N VAL A 135 3.21 7.31 6.93
CA VAL A 135 4.12 8.01 6.01
C VAL A 135 3.66 9.47 5.83
N LEU A 136 2.36 9.71 5.64
CA LEU A 136 1.85 11.09 5.52
C LEU A 136 2.05 11.90 6.80
N GLU A 137 1.93 11.27 7.98
CA GLU A 137 2.21 11.90 9.27
C GLU A 137 3.69 12.25 9.43
N ASP A 138 4.60 11.32 9.11
CA ASP A 138 6.05 11.54 9.17
C ASP A 138 6.51 12.67 8.22
N LYS A 139 5.87 12.78 7.05
CA LYS A 139 6.09 13.90 6.11
C LYS A 139 5.44 15.21 6.54
N HIS A 140 4.84 15.28 7.74
CA HIS A 140 4.12 16.44 8.26
C HIS A 140 3.00 16.94 7.34
N LEU A 141 2.36 16.03 6.59
CA LEU A 141 1.25 16.36 5.69
C LEU A 141 -0.11 16.25 6.37
N ILE A 142 -0.20 15.41 7.41
CA ILE A 142 -1.39 15.20 8.23
C ILE A 142 -0.98 15.10 9.70
N ARG A 143 -1.95 15.25 10.60
CA ARG A 143 -1.88 14.69 11.96
C ARG A 143 -2.69 13.40 11.98
N LEU A 144 -2.18 12.33 12.58
CA LEU A 144 -2.88 11.06 12.61
C LEU A 144 -3.34 10.69 14.03
N ARG A 145 -4.60 10.28 14.14
CA ARG A 145 -5.10 9.53 15.30
C ARG A 145 -5.54 8.16 14.82
N VAL A 146 -5.17 7.11 15.54
CA VAL A 146 -5.60 5.74 15.24
C VAL A 146 -6.47 5.27 16.40
N THR A 147 -7.69 4.87 16.09
CA THR A 147 -8.68 4.44 17.06
C THR A 147 -9.12 3.02 16.73
N PRO A 148 -8.50 1.98 17.35
CA PRO A 148 -9.00 0.62 17.26
C PRO A 148 -10.40 0.53 17.85
N ILE A 149 -11.33 -0.11 17.14
CA ILE A 149 -12.72 -0.24 17.56
C ILE A 149 -13.18 -1.69 17.67
N SER A 150 -13.99 -1.94 18.70
CA SER A 150 -14.84 -3.12 18.78
C SER A 150 -16.22 -2.77 18.25
N ILE A 151 -16.72 -3.53 17.27
CA ILE A 151 -18.09 -3.34 16.73
C ILE A 151 -19.15 -3.54 17.83
N LYS A 152 -18.82 -4.27 18.91
CA LYS A 152 -19.73 -4.48 20.04
C LYS A 152 -19.92 -3.22 20.89
N ASN A 153 -18.90 -2.36 20.95
CA ASN A 153 -18.91 -1.12 21.74
C ASN A 153 -18.09 -0.03 21.01
N PRO A 154 -18.59 0.52 19.90
CA PRO A 154 -17.87 1.52 19.13
C PRO A 154 -17.86 2.88 19.83
N PRO A 155 -16.81 3.71 19.64
CA PRO A 155 -16.74 5.05 20.20
C PRO A 155 -17.79 5.98 19.57
N GLU A 156 -18.19 7.03 20.29
CA GLU A 156 -19.19 7.99 19.79
C GLU A 156 -18.78 8.65 18.47
N SER A 157 -17.49 8.98 18.31
CA SER A 157 -16.95 9.57 17.08
C SER A 157 -17.24 8.67 15.87
N TYR A 158 -17.08 7.36 16.01
CA TYR A 158 -17.43 6.38 14.98
C TYR A 158 -18.94 6.29 14.72
N ILE A 159 -19.76 6.26 15.77
CA ILE A 159 -21.23 6.18 15.64
C ILE A 159 -21.77 7.39 14.86
N LYS A 160 -21.24 8.59 15.14
CA LYS A 160 -21.66 9.85 14.50
C LYS A 160 -21.42 9.87 12.99
N LEU A 161 -20.49 9.07 12.48
CA LEU A 161 -20.24 8.97 11.04
C LEU A 161 -21.39 8.27 10.29
N ASN A 162 -22.23 7.47 10.96
CA ASN A 162 -23.34 6.72 10.35
C ASN A 162 -22.90 5.82 9.17
N VAL A 163 -21.74 5.17 9.30
CA VAL A 163 -21.06 4.44 8.21
C VAL A 163 -21.39 2.95 8.14
N ALA A 164 -22.57 2.54 8.59
CA ALA A 164 -23.08 1.17 8.48
C ALA A 164 -22.09 0.05 8.90
N ARG A 165 -21.24 0.31 9.92
CA ARG A 165 -20.21 -0.61 10.43
C ARG A 165 -19.03 -0.87 9.47
N CYS A 166 -18.78 0.01 8.50
CA CYS A 166 -17.60 -0.06 7.64
C CYS A 166 -16.31 0.24 8.44
N ILE A 167 -15.30 -0.60 8.25
CA ILE A 167 -13.91 -0.44 8.69
C ILE A 167 -12.97 -1.14 7.69
N PRO A 168 -11.73 -0.67 7.47
CA PRO A 168 -11.21 0.59 7.97
C PRO A 168 -11.98 1.79 7.41
N ILE A 169 -12.04 2.87 8.19
CA ILE A 169 -12.60 4.14 7.76
C ILE A 169 -11.84 5.28 8.42
N ALA A 170 -11.51 6.29 7.65
CA ALA A 170 -10.92 7.52 8.17
C ALA A 170 -11.90 8.69 8.03
N TRP A 171 -11.67 9.72 8.81
CA TRP A 171 -12.34 11.01 8.63
C TRP A 171 -11.39 12.15 9.04
N ILE A 172 -11.69 13.34 8.56
CA ILE A 172 -10.94 14.55 8.90
C ILE A 172 -11.69 15.26 10.01
N GLU A 173 -11.14 15.25 11.21
CA GLU A 173 -11.74 15.87 12.40
C GLU A 173 -11.60 17.41 12.34
N SER A 174 -10.46 17.90 11.86
CA SER A 174 -10.15 19.33 11.78
C SER A 174 -9.03 19.59 10.77
N GLY A 175 -8.76 20.87 10.47
CA GLY A 175 -7.66 21.30 9.62
C GLY A 175 -8.07 21.56 8.18
N LEU A 176 -7.07 21.83 7.34
CA LEU A 176 -7.25 22.29 5.97
C LEU A 176 -6.76 21.22 4.98
N LEU A 177 -7.46 21.08 3.86
CA LEU A 177 -6.94 20.43 2.66
C LEU A 177 -7.02 21.44 1.52
N GLU A 178 -5.91 21.62 0.79
CA GLU A 178 -5.84 22.57 -0.33
C GLU A 178 -6.27 24.01 0.05
N GLY A 179 -6.06 24.38 1.32
CA GLY A 179 -6.47 25.69 1.87
C GLY A 179 -7.94 25.81 2.29
N GLU A 180 -8.75 24.78 2.06
CA GLU A 180 -10.17 24.74 2.44
C GLU A 180 -10.39 23.94 3.72
N ASN A 181 -11.41 24.32 4.51
CA ASN A 181 -11.78 23.57 5.70
C ASN A 181 -12.26 22.16 5.33
N ALA A 182 -11.53 21.16 5.79
CA ALA A 182 -11.78 19.76 5.47
C ALA A 182 -12.52 19.00 6.58
N ALA A 183 -12.84 19.66 7.70
CA ALA A 183 -13.50 19.04 8.85
C ALA A 183 -14.83 18.36 8.47
N GLY A 184 -15.05 17.14 8.95
CA GLY A 184 -16.21 16.30 8.66
C GLY A 184 -16.09 15.46 7.38
N SER A 185 -15.01 15.58 6.61
CA SER A 185 -14.80 14.76 5.41
C SER A 185 -14.60 13.30 5.77
N VAL A 186 -15.37 12.40 5.16
CA VAL A 186 -15.30 10.95 5.40
C VAL A 186 -14.49 10.26 4.30
N ILE A 187 -13.56 9.40 4.69
CA ILE A 187 -12.68 8.61 3.82
C ILE A 187 -13.00 7.13 4.05
N ASN A 188 -13.88 6.57 3.22
CA ASN A 188 -14.45 5.23 3.42
C ASN A 188 -14.10 4.21 2.33
N SER A 189 -13.14 4.54 1.46
CA SER A 189 -12.70 3.67 0.37
C SER A 189 -11.24 3.94 0.01
N SER A 190 -10.58 2.97 -0.64
CA SER A 190 -9.20 3.16 -1.11
C SER A 190 -9.09 4.33 -2.08
N GLY A 191 -10.06 4.51 -2.99
CA GLY A 191 -10.07 5.65 -3.90
C GLY A 191 -10.21 7.01 -3.20
N SER A 192 -10.96 7.07 -2.09
CA SER A 192 -11.03 8.28 -1.27
C SER A 192 -9.71 8.56 -0.54
N LEU A 193 -9.00 7.52 -0.10
CA LEU A 193 -7.68 7.66 0.50
C LEU A 193 -6.63 8.08 -0.53
N GLU A 194 -6.67 7.52 -1.73
CA GLU A 194 -5.83 7.95 -2.86
C GLU A 194 -6.11 9.43 -3.20
N THR A 195 -7.37 9.86 -3.14
CA THR A 195 -7.72 11.28 -3.29
C THR A 195 -7.10 12.14 -2.19
N LEU A 196 -7.11 11.68 -0.93
CA LEU A 196 -6.41 12.38 0.16
C LEU A 196 -4.92 12.54 -0.16
N MET A 197 -4.25 11.46 -0.59
CA MET A 197 -2.83 11.46 -0.96
C MET A 197 -2.53 12.48 -2.05
N VAL A 198 -3.37 12.56 -3.08
CA VAL A 198 -3.27 13.57 -4.15
C VAL A 198 -3.42 14.98 -3.58
N LYS A 199 -4.43 15.22 -2.74
CA LYS A 199 -4.72 16.54 -2.14
C LYS A 199 -3.63 17.03 -1.20
N VAL A 200 -2.92 16.13 -0.53
CA VAL A 200 -1.75 16.46 0.31
C VAL A 200 -0.43 16.48 -0.49
N GLY A 201 -0.48 16.28 -1.81
CA GLY A 201 0.68 16.39 -2.69
C GLY A 201 1.62 15.17 -2.70
N LEU A 202 1.19 14.02 -2.15
CA LEU A 202 2.00 12.80 -2.05
C LEU A 202 1.30 11.58 -2.66
N SER A 203 0.89 11.73 -3.92
CA SER A 203 0.29 10.64 -4.73
C SER A 203 1.15 9.39 -4.71
N TYR A 204 0.55 8.24 -4.41
CA TYR A 204 1.21 6.93 -4.33
C TYR A 204 2.48 6.86 -3.46
N LEU A 205 2.64 7.81 -2.52
CA LEU A 205 3.83 8.01 -1.68
C LEU A 205 5.10 8.49 -2.42
N ASP A 206 5.05 8.56 -3.75
CA ASP A 206 6.06 9.20 -4.59
C ASP A 206 5.39 9.80 -5.85
N PRO A 207 5.22 11.13 -5.90
CA PRO A 207 4.60 11.83 -7.03
C PRO A 207 5.30 11.64 -8.38
N LYS A 208 6.54 11.12 -8.40
CA LYS A 208 7.31 10.89 -9.62
C LYS A 208 6.98 9.55 -10.28
N LEU A 209 6.29 8.65 -9.58
CA LEU A 209 5.92 7.34 -10.10
C LEU A 209 4.87 7.45 -11.22
N LYS A 210 5.08 6.66 -12.27
CA LYS A 210 4.11 6.57 -13.37
C LYS A 210 3.02 5.58 -13.00
N LEU A 211 1.78 5.93 -13.37
CA LEU A 211 0.61 5.10 -13.11
C LEU A 211 0.73 3.68 -13.72
N ASP A 212 1.36 3.55 -14.87
CA ASP A 212 1.54 2.24 -15.53
C ASP A 212 2.52 1.34 -14.76
N ASP A 213 3.61 1.90 -14.21
CA ASP A 213 4.54 1.15 -13.37
C ASP A 213 3.85 0.67 -12.08
N ILE A 214 3.00 1.50 -11.48
CA ILE A 214 2.21 1.14 -10.29
C ILE A 214 1.25 -0.02 -10.60
N LYS A 215 0.47 0.09 -11.68
CA LYS A 215 -0.45 -0.97 -12.12
C LYS A 215 0.29 -2.27 -12.44
N GLU A 216 1.45 -2.17 -13.09
CA GLU A 216 2.30 -3.32 -13.36
C GLU A 216 2.68 -4.02 -12.05
N ALA A 217 3.22 -3.28 -11.07
CA ALA A 217 3.60 -3.83 -9.76
C ALA A 217 2.41 -4.49 -9.05
N GLU A 218 1.25 -3.82 -8.97
CA GLU A 218 0.05 -4.36 -8.32
C GLU A 218 -0.42 -5.68 -8.96
N SER A 219 -0.36 -5.79 -10.29
CA SER A 219 -0.72 -7.00 -11.03
C SER A 219 0.21 -8.19 -10.75
N VAL A 220 1.41 -7.96 -10.23
CA VAL A 220 2.36 -9.02 -9.87
C VAL A 220 1.87 -9.78 -8.64
N PHE A 221 1.25 -9.09 -7.68
CA PHE A 221 0.89 -9.66 -6.37
C PHE A 221 -0.61 -9.60 -6.02
N GLU A 222 -1.49 -9.16 -6.93
CA GLU A 222 -2.94 -9.10 -6.71
C GLU A 222 -3.52 -10.43 -6.20
N ASP A 223 -3.02 -11.55 -6.73
CA ASP A 223 -3.50 -12.89 -6.45
C ASP A 223 -2.82 -13.57 -5.25
N LEU A 224 -1.80 -12.95 -4.66
CA LEU A 224 -0.96 -13.56 -3.63
C LEU A 224 -1.79 -14.02 -2.42
N TYR A 225 -2.67 -13.15 -1.91
CA TYR A 225 -3.51 -13.50 -0.76
C TYR A 225 -4.56 -14.56 -1.10
N LYS A 226 -5.17 -14.48 -2.29
CA LYS A 226 -6.11 -15.51 -2.78
C LYS A 226 -5.44 -16.88 -2.83
N ASN A 227 -4.19 -16.92 -3.30
CA ASN A 227 -3.40 -18.13 -3.42
C ASN A 227 -2.93 -18.65 -2.06
N LEU A 228 -2.59 -17.78 -1.11
CA LEU A 228 -2.37 -18.16 0.29
C LEU A 228 -3.63 -18.81 0.89
N MET A 229 -4.81 -18.25 0.66
CA MET A 229 -6.07 -18.82 1.17
C MET A 229 -6.41 -20.16 0.53
N HIS A 230 -6.10 -20.32 -0.76
CA HIS A 230 -6.21 -21.61 -1.41
C HIS A 230 -5.26 -22.64 -0.76
N TYR A 231 -4.01 -22.25 -0.47
CA TYR A 231 -3.05 -23.10 0.23
C TYR A 231 -3.52 -23.50 1.62
N VAL A 232 -3.90 -22.54 2.47
CA VAL A 232 -4.37 -22.77 3.85
C VAL A 232 -5.51 -23.80 3.88
N ARG A 233 -6.47 -23.69 2.95
CA ARG A 233 -7.67 -24.55 2.93
C ARG A 233 -7.47 -25.91 2.27
N ASN A 234 -6.61 -25.99 1.25
CA ASN A 234 -6.54 -27.17 0.38
C ASN A 234 -5.18 -27.87 0.43
N ASN A 235 -4.18 -27.29 1.10
CA ASN A 235 -2.80 -27.78 1.13
C ASN A 235 -2.17 -27.94 -0.27
N VAL A 236 -2.49 -27.02 -1.20
CA VAL A 236 -1.94 -27.00 -2.56
C VAL A 236 -1.13 -25.72 -2.75
N SER A 237 0.20 -25.85 -2.77
CA SER A 237 1.14 -24.70 -2.76
C SER A 237 1.48 -24.17 -4.16
N SER A 238 1.19 -24.90 -5.24
CA SER A 238 1.65 -24.57 -6.60
C SER A 238 1.30 -23.15 -7.05
N ARG A 239 0.09 -22.66 -6.72
CA ARG A 239 -0.36 -21.30 -7.05
C ARG A 239 0.35 -20.24 -6.22
N LEU A 240 0.54 -20.52 -4.92
CA LEU A 240 1.25 -19.63 -4.01
C LEU A 240 2.72 -19.51 -4.43
N LEU A 241 3.37 -20.64 -4.70
CA LEU A 241 4.74 -20.69 -5.20
C LEU A 241 4.88 -19.92 -6.52
N SER A 242 3.97 -20.14 -7.47
CA SER A 242 3.97 -19.40 -8.74
C SER A 242 3.87 -17.87 -8.53
N SER A 243 3.00 -17.40 -7.63
CA SER A 243 2.93 -15.98 -7.27
C SER A 243 4.23 -15.45 -6.66
N LEU A 244 4.85 -16.19 -5.75
CA LEU A 244 6.12 -15.79 -5.12
C LEU A 244 7.28 -15.78 -6.12
N THR A 245 7.34 -16.75 -7.03
CA THR A 245 8.32 -16.80 -8.11
C THR A 245 8.14 -15.63 -9.08
N LYS A 246 6.90 -15.31 -9.48
CA LYS A 246 6.59 -14.14 -10.32
C LYS A 246 7.07 -12.84 -9.65
N LEU A 247 6.81 -12.71 -8.34
CA LEU A 247 7.24 -11.56 -7.54
C LEU A 247 8.77 -11.45 -7.45
N ASN A 248 9.46 -12.55 -7.19
CA ASN A 248 10.92 -12.60 -7.18
C ASN A 248 11.52 -12.20 -8.54
N GLN A 249 10.93 -12.67 -9.65
CA GLN A 249 11.37 -12.31 -11.00
C GLN A 249 11.14 -10.82 -11.29
N TYR A 250 10.03 -10.24 -10.84
CA TYR A 250 9.77 -8.80 -10.97
C TYR A 250 10.78 -7.97 -10.19
N MET A 251 11.11 -8.35 -8.95
CA MET A 251 12.13 -7.67 -8.15
C MET A 251 13.54 -7.80 -8.76
N ALA A 252 13.81 -8.87 -9.49
CA ALA A 252 15.05 -9.04 -10.23
C ALA A 252 15.13 -8.12 -11.47
N SER A 253 14.00 -7.82 -12.13
CA SER A 253 13.97 -6.95 -13.31
C SER A 253 13.95 -5.45 -12.97
N LYS A 254 13.52 -5.08 -11.76
CA LYS A 254 13.44 -3.70 -11.27
C LYS A 254 14.27 -3.57 -9.98
N PRO A 255 15.62 -3.49 -10.08
CA PRO A 255 16.48 -3.52 -8.90
C PRO A 255 16.26 -2.29 -8.02
N GLY A 256 15.91 -2.53 -6.76
CA GLY A 256 15.69 -1.52 -5.74
C GLY A 256 15.45 -2.19 -4.38
N PRO A 257 15.55 -1.44 -3.27
CA PRO A 257 15.16 -1.94 -1.95
C PRO A 257 13.64 -2.16 -1.84
N TYR A 258 12.85 -1.38 -2.57
CA TYR A 258 11.38 -1.44 -2.65
C TYR A 258 10.92 -1.78 -4.08
N LEU A 259 9.61 -2.03 -4.26
CA LEU A 259 9.05 -2.49 -5.54
C LEU A 259 9.27 -1.52 -6.70
N LEU A 260 9.15 -0.22 -6.43
CA LEU A 260 9.11 0.82 -7.44
C LEU A 260 10.29 1.79 -7.37
N GLY A 261 11.33 1.48 -6.57
CA GLY A 261 12.54 2.29 -6.51
C GLY A 261 13.23 2.31 -5.14
N PRO A 262 13.95 3.40 -4.83
CA PRO A 262 14.71 3.54 -3.59
C PRO A 262 13.85 3.88 -2.37
N GLU A 263 12.64 4.41 -2.57
CA GLU A 263 11.73 4.87 -1.52
C GLU A 263 10.49 3.96 -1.41
N LEU A 264 9.85 3.96 -0.23
CA LEU A 264 8.62 3.23 0.02
C LEU A 264 7.47 3.80 -0.82
N SER A 265 6.79 2.94 -1.59
CA SER A 265 5.64 3.30 -2.42
C SER A 265 4.32 2.74 -1.85
N TYR A 266 3.19 3.22 -2.38
CA TYR A 266 1.87 2.66 -2.06
C TYR A 266 1.76 1.15 -2.35
N ALA A 267 2.42 0.65 -3.41
CA ALA A 267 2.43 -0.78 -3.74
C ALA A 267 3.14 -1.61 -2.65
N ASP A 268 4.19 -1.07 -2.03
CA ASP A 268 4.88 -1.73 -0.92
C ASP A 268 3.96 -1.87 0.30
N CYS A 269 3.20 -0.81 0.63
CA CYS A 269 2.20 -0.82 1.71
C CYS A 269 1.10 -1.87 1.48
N GLN A 270 0.82 -2.26 0.23
CA GLN A 270 -0.11 -3.35 -0.09
C GLN A 270 0.54 -4.73 0.00
N LEU A 271 1.79 -4.86 -0.45
CA LEU A 271 2.49 -6.13 -0.55
C LEU A 271 3.03 -6.62 0.80
N MET A 272 3.63 -5.73 1.59
CA MET A 272 4.27 -6.10 2.86
C MET A 272 3.32 -6.83 3.83
N PRO A 273 2.07 -6.35 4.07
CA PRO A 273 1.11 -7.10 4.86
C PRO A 273 0.81 -8.49 4.29
N LYS A 274 0.65 -8.62 2.96
CA LYS A 274 0.38 -9.92 2.32
C LYS A 274 1.54 -10.89 2.54
N LEU A 275 2.78 -10.45 2.44
CA LEU A 275 3.96 -11.29 2.68
C LEU A 275 4.05 -11.75 4.14
N GLN A 276 3.76 -10.87 5.11
CA GLN A 276 3.71 -11.27 6.51
C GLN A 276 2.67 -12.35 6.75
N HIS A 277 1.48 -12.19 6.16
CA HIS A 277 0.43 -13.21 6.21
C HIS A 277 0.87 -14.53 5.58
N VAL A 278 1.60 -14.49 4.45
CA VAL A 278 2.16 -15.70 3.82
C VAL A 278 3.09 -16.44 4.79
N ARG A 279 4.00 -15.71 5.46
CA ARG A 279 4.94 -16.31 6.41
C ARG A 279 4.23 -16.92 7.62
N VAL A 280 3.39 -16.14 8.28
CA VAL A 280 2.78 -16.54 9.55
C VAL A 280 1.71 -17.61 9.34
N ALA A 281 0.73 -17.37 8.46
CA ALA A 281 -0.35 -18.31 8.23
C ALA A 281 0.08 -19.52 7.40
N GLY A 282 0.99 -19.33 6.44
CA GLY A 282 1.55 -20.43 5.67
C GLY A 282 2.27 -21.44 6.56
N HIS A 283 3.12 -20.95 7.46
CA HIS A 283 3.83 -21.79 8.42
C HIS A 283 2.87 -22.46 9.42
N ALA A 284 2.00 -21.70 10.09
CA ALA A 284 1.15 -22.23 11.15
C ALA A 284 0.15 -23.31 10.69
N TYR A 285 -0.37 -23.22 9.46
CA TYR A 285 -1.38 -24.18 8.99
C TYR A 285 -0.79 -25.44 8.37
N LYS A 286 0.34 -25.32 7.67
CA LYS A 286 0.89 -26.36 6.78
C LYS A 286 2.42 -26.29 6.64
N GLU A 287 3.11 -25.64 7.56
CA GLU A 287 4.58 -25.54 7.59
C GLU A 287 5.18 -25.01 6.27
N PHE A 288 4.48 -24.10 5.61
CA PHE A 288 4.99 -23.46 4.39
C PHE A 288 6.12 -22.49 4.74
N GLU A 289 7.23 -22.64 4.03
CA GLU A 289 8.33 -21.69 4.00
C GLU A 289 8.48 -21.11 2.60
N ILE A 290 8.79 -19.80 2.52
CA ILE A 290 9.16 -19.19 1.26
C ILE A 290 10.49 -19.83 0.80
N PRO A 291 10.59 -20.35 -0.44
CA PRO A 291 11.80 -21.01 -0.90
C PRO A 291 13.03 -20.10 -0.80
N ARG A 292 14.15 -20.65 -0.33
CA ARG A 292 15.38 -19.90 -0.03
C ARG A 292 16.08 -19.35 -1.27
N ASP A 293 15.84 -19.96 -2.43
CA ASP A 293 16.36 -19.57 -3.74
C ASP A 293 15.64 -18.34 -4.33
N LEU A 294 14.52 -17.89 -3.75
CA LEU A 294 13.88 -16.62 -4.09
C LEU A 294 14.62 -15.43 -3.46
N THR A 295 15.89 -15.24 -3.85
CA THR A 295 16.84 -14.33 -3.22
C THR A 295 16.41 -12.87 -3.24
N HIS A 296 15.80 -12.40 -4.34
CA HIS A 296 15.34 -11.01 -4.47
C HIS A 296 14.12 -10.76 -3.58
N LEU A 297 13.23 -11.74 -3.48
CA LEU A 297 12.11 -11.69 -2.55
C LEU A 297 12.59 -11.66 -1.09
N TRP A 298 13.57 -12.49 -0.72
CA TRP A 298 14.13 -12.45 0.62
C TRP A 298 14.85 -11.14 0.92
N LYS A 299 15.55 -10.55 -0.06
CA LYS A 299 16.13 -9.20 0.04
C LYS A 299 15.05 -8.17 0.37
N TYR A 300 13.94 -8.21 -0.35
CA TYR A 300 12.80 -7.33 -0.14
C TYR A 300 12.16 -7.55 1.23
N ILE A 301 11.98 -8.80 1.67
CA ILE A 301 11.45 -9.13 3.00
C ILE A 301 12.39 -8.60 4.11
N ALA A 302 13.71 -8.68 3.90
CA ALA A 302 14.67 -8.07 4.81
C ALA A 302 14.55 -6.53 4.86
N THR A 303 14.30 -5.87 3.72
CA THR A 303 13.98 -4.43 3.67
C THR A 303 12.67 -4.14 4.43
N MET A 304 11.62 -4.93 4.21
CA MET A 304 10.33 -4.82 4.90
C MET A 304 10.50 -4.85 6.42
N TYR A 305 11.33 -5.73 6.97
CA TYR A 305 11.58 -5.78 8.42
C TYR A 305 12.47 -4.67 8.97
N LYS A 306 13.12 -3.89 8.11
CA LYS A 306 13.83 -2.65 8.46
C LYS A 306 12.94 -1.41 8.30
N CYS A 307 11.83 -1.52 7.56
CA CYS A 307 10.88 -0.43 7.36
C CYS A 307 10.10 -0.14 8.64
N GLU A 308 10.32 1.04 9.23
CA GLU A 308 9.71 1.46 10.49
C GLU A 308 8.18 1.54 10.38
N TYR A 309 7.68 2.00 9.23
CA TYR A 309 6.24 2.06 8.95
C TYR A 309 5.59 0.69 9.07
N PHE A 310 6.22 -0.34 8.50
CA PHE A 310 5.75 -1.72 8.61
C PHE A 310 5.88 -2.24 10.05
N ARG A 311 7.04 -2.08 10.69
CA ARG A 311 7.26 -2.60 12.06
C ARG A 311 6.27 -2.03 13.07
N ASN A 312 5.97 -0.73 12.96
CA ASN A 312 5.10 -0.01 13.88
C ASN A 312 3.61 -0.24 13.60
N SER A 313 3.27 -0.79 12.43
CA SER A 313 1.89 -1.17 12.07
C SER A 313 1.64 -2.68 12.04
N CYS A 314 2.68 -3.51 12.16
CA CYS A 314 2.52 -4.95 12.01
C CYS A 314 1.79 -5.56 13.22
N PRO A 315 0.69 -6.29 13.01
CA PRO A 315 0.02 -7.01 14.08
C PRO A 315 0.89 -8.17 14.58
N SER A 316 0.61 -8.64 15.80
CA SER A 316 1.25 -9.83 16.34
C SER A 316 0.88 -11.09 15.55
N ASP A 317 1.78 -12.09 15.56
CA ASP A 317 1.50 -13.40 14.95
C ASP A 317 0.29 -14.06 15.64
N ARG A 318 0.16 -13.86 16.96
CA ARG A 318 -0.99 -14.29 17.76
C ARG A 318 -2.30 -13.80 17.16
N ASP A 319 -2.45 -12.49 17.00
CA ASP A 319 -3.70 -11.91 16.52
C ASP A 319 -3.97 -12.31 15.07
N MET A 320 -2.92 -12.35 14.24
CA MET A 320 -3.01 -12.84 12.86
C MET A 320 -3.63 -14.24 12.80
N LEU A 321 -3.10 -15.17 13.58
CA LEU A 321 -3.59 -16.55 13.62
C LEU A 321 -4.96 -16.67 14.29
N MET A 322 -5.27 -15.84 15.29
CA MET A 322 -6.63 -15.77 15.86
C MET A 322 -7.67 -15.36 14.81
N GLN A 323 -7.35 -14.37 13.96
CA GLN A 323 -8.24 -13.95 12.87
C GLN A 323 -8.46 -15.09 11.85
N TYR A 324 -7.42 -15.84 11.49
CA TYR A 324 -7.58 -16.98 10.60
C TYR A 324 -8.42 -18.10 11.23
N ALA A 325 -8.19 -18.39 12.52
CA ALA A 325 -8.91 -19.41 13.27
C ALA A 325 -10.42 -19.13 13.41
N GLU A 326 -10.86 -17.87 13.29
CA GLU A 326 -12.30 -17.53 13.25
C GLU A 326 -13.02 -18.20 12.06
N ARG A 327 -12.32 -18.43 10.94
CA ARG A 327 -12.90 -18.97 9.70
C ARG A 327 -12.42 -20.38 9.40
N ASP A 328 -11.12 -20.62 9.57
CA ASP A 328 -10.44 -21.85 9.19
C ASP A 328 -9.72 -22.37 10.46
N PRO A 329 -10.25 -23.36 11.20
CA PRO A 329 -9.68 -23.76 12.48
C PRO A 329 -8.22 -24.28 12.37
N LEU A 330 -7.37 -23.91 13.32
CA LEU A 330 -6.01 -24.44 13.47
C LEU A 330 -6.03 -25.86 14.07
N SER A 331 -4.88 -26.54 14.03
CA SER A 331 -4.70 -27.83 14.72
C SER A 331 -5.06 -27.69 16.20
N LYS A 332 -5.65 -28.75 16.79
CA LYS A 332 -6.04 -28.76 18.21
C LYS A 332 -4.85 -28.56 19.16
N ASP A 333 -3.67 -28.97 18.72
CA ASP A 333 -2.43 -28.85 19.49
C ASP A 333 -1.77 -27.47 19.36
N PHE A 334 -2.28 -26.62 18.45
CA PHE A 334 -1.78 -25.28 18.23
C PHE A 334 -2.72 -24.25 18.88
N HIS A 335 -2.20 -23.51 19.86
CA HIS A 335 -2.93 -22.50 20.58
C HIS A 335 -2.33 -21.11 20.33
N PRO A 336 -2.92 -20.28 19.44
CA PRO A 336 -2.40 -18.94 19.13
C PRO A 336 -2.21 -18.07 20.38
N GLY A 337 -3.07 -18.22 21.39
CA GLY A 337 -2.99 -17.45 22.64
C GLY A 337 -1.71 -17.68 23.46
N LEU A 338 -0.93 -18.72 23.16
CA LEU A 338 0.38 -18.95 23.79
C LEU A 338 1.51 -18.18 23.11
N LEU A 339 1.27 -17.57 21.95
CA LEU A 339 2.25 -16.73 21.27
C LEU A 339 2.37 -15.36 21.97
N GLY A 340 3.58 -14.82 21.97
CA GLY A 340 3.88 -13.48 22.49
C GLY A 340 3.25 -12.36 21.64
N PRO A 341 3.38 -11.10 22.09
CA PRO A 341 2.85 -9.94 21.37
C PRO A 341 3.67 -9.53 20.12
N GLY A 342 4.77 -10.23 19.83
CA GLY A 342 5.63 -9.94 18.68
C GLY A 342 5.11 -10.52 17.37
N PHE A 343 5.84 -10.22 16.29
CA PHE A 343 5.63 -10.81 14.97
C PHE A 343 6.92 -11.48 14.47
N SER A 344 6.78 -12.51 13.65
CA SER A 344 7.93 -13.21 13.05
C SER A 344 8.64 -12.32 12.03
N ASP A 345 9.90 -11.96 12.30
CA ASP A 345 10.74 -11.12 11.43
C ASP A 345 12.12 -11.73 11.07
N ALA A 346 12.39 -12.96 11.51
CA ALA A 346 13.64 -13.65 11.22
C ALA A 346 13.85 -13.86 9.71
N ILE A 347 15.07 -13.67 9.22
CA ILE A 347 15.49 -14.02 7.86
C ILE A 347 16.40 -15.26 7.93
N PRO A 348 16.27 -16.27 7.05
CA PRO A 348 17.15 -17.42 7.04
C PRO A 348 18.63 -17.03 6.94
N GLU A 349 19.47 -17.58 7.81
CA GLU A 349 20.89 -17.20 7.95
C GLU A 349 21.68 -17.35 6.63
N ASP A 350 21.46 -18.45 5.90
CA ASP A 350 22.09 -18.72 4.60
C ASP A 350 21.75 -17.67 3.54
N VAL A 351 20.54 -17.10 3.61
CA VAL A 351 20.16 -16.00 2.74
C VAL A 351 20.85 -14.69 3.16
N GLN A 352 21.06 -14.45 4.47
CA GLN A 352 21.81 -13.28 4.95
C GLN A 352 23.28 -13.31 4.53
N PHE A 353 23.95 -14.46 4.62
CA PHE A 353 25.37 -14.60 4.24
C PHE A 353 25.59 -14.43 2.73
N GLY A 354 24.68 -14.94 1.89
CA GLY A 354 24.74 -14.72 0.44
C GLY A 354 24.66 -13.24 0.04
N HIS A 355 23.95 -12.42 0.81
CA HIS A 355 23.86 -10.97 0.60
C HIS A 355 25.16 -10.25 0.98
N GLN A 356 25.79 -10.63 2.08
CA GLN A 356 27.04 -10.01 2.53
C GLN A 356 28.19 -10.26 1.55
N GLN A 357 28.30 -11.49 1.01
CA GLN A 357 29.32 -11.81 0.01
C GLN A 357 29.09 -11.11 -1.34
N GLN A 358 27.83 -10.95 -1.78
CA GLN A 358 27.53 -10.21 -3.01
C GLN A 358 27.79 -8.71 -2.87
N GLN A 359 27.55 -8.12 -1.70
CA GLN A 359 27.85 -6.71 -1.43
C GLN A 359 29.36 -6.46 -1.40
N SER A 360 30.16 -7.33 -0.75
CA SER A 360 31.62 -7.19 -0.74
C SER A 360 32.23 -7.28 -2.14
N LEU A 361 31.73 -8.19 -2.98
CA LEU A 361 32.18 -8.33 -4.37
C LEU A 361 31.80 -7.13 -5.25
N GLN A 362 30.65 -6.49 -5.01
CA GLN A 362 30.24 -5.27 -5.73
C GLN A 362 31.02 -4.03 -5.28
N THR A 363 31.43 -3.95 -4.01
CA THR A 363 32.29 -2.88 -3.50
C THR A 363 33.70 -2.99 -4.07
N GLU A 364 34.28 -4.20 -4.11
CA GLU A 364 35.58 -4.44 -4.75
C GLU A 364 35.55 -4.07 -6.23
N HIS A 365 34.51 -4.48 -6.98
CA HIS A 365 34.40 -4.14 -8.41
C HIS A 365 34.30 -2.62 -8.69
N LYS A 366 33.68 -1.84 -7.79
CA LYS A 366 33.64 -0.37 -7.92
C LYS A 366 34.99 0.28 -7.61
N GLU A 367 35.76 -0.25 -6.66
CA GLU A 367 37.13 0.20 -6.37
C GLU A 367 38.07 -0.02 -7.58
N TYR A 368 37.90 -1.11 -8.32
CA TYR A 368 38.69 -1.37 -9.53
C TYR A 368 38.30 -0.49 -10.74
N GLU A 369 37.06 0.01 -10.81
CA GLU A 369 36.63 0.91 -11.90
C GLU A 369 37.01 2.39 -11.65
N GLU A 370 37.19 2.82 -10.40
CA GLU A 370 37.59 4.20 -10.07
C GLU A 370 39.11 4.44 -10.08
N HIS A 371 39.93 3.39 -10.17
CA HIS A 371 41.39 3.52 -10.30
C HIS A 371 41.98 2.59 -11.38
N PRO A 372 42.04 3.01 -12.65
CA PRO A 372 42.93 2.36 -13.61
C PRO A 372 44.36 2.76 -13.25
N GLU A 373 45.04 1.97 -12.43
CA GLU A 373 46.44 2.20 -12.10
C GLU A 373 47.29 2.23 -13.36
N ASN A 374 47.80 3.43 -13.65
CA ASN A 374 48.77 3.72 -14.67
C ASN A 374 50.17 3.56 -14.04
N THR A 375 50.68 2.34 -13.97
CA THR A 375 52.04 2.05 -13.49
C THR A 375 52.87 1.47 -14.62
N THR A 376 53.49 2.37 -15.38
CA THR A 376 54.67 2.04 -16.18
C THR A 376 55.87 2.01 -15.22
N PRO A 377 56.70 0.94 -15.16
CA PRO A 377 57.84 0.91 -14.25
C PRO A 377 58.98 1.80 -14.77
N GLN A 378 59.35 2.81 -13.99
CA GLN A 378 60.59 3.58 -14.18
C GLN A 378 61.80 2.77 -13.68
N PHE A 379 62.75 2.52 -14.57
CA PHE A 379 64.08 2.02 -14.23
C PHE A 379 64.95 3.21 -13.78
N GLU A 380 65.31 3.27 -12.50
CA GLU A 380 66.36 4.16 -12.00
C GLU A 380 67.73 3.48 -12.10
N ALA A 381 68.62 4.09 -12.88
CA ALA A 381 70.03 3.71 -12.97
C ALA A 381 70.82 4.38 -11.84
N GLN A 382 71.40 3.58 -10.94
CA GLN A 382 72.36 4.07 -9.94
C GLN A 382 73.77 4.07 -10.51
N HIS A 383 74.34 5.27 -10.64
CA HIS A 383 75.78 5.49 -10.79
C HIS A 383 76.41 5.51 -9.38
N SER A 384 77.39 4.64 -9.14
CA SER A 384 78.35 4.77 -8.03
C SER A 384 79.75 4.65 -8.62
N GLN A 385 80.52 5.73 -8.52
CA GLN A 385 81.97 5.74 -8.75
C GLN A 385 82.66 5.44 -7.44
N GLU A 386 83.54 4.45 -7.40
CA GLU A 386 84.69 4.48 -6.51
C GLU A 386 85.88 3.78 -7.19
N ASN A 387 87.04 4.45 -7.08
CA ASN A 387 88.31 4.14 -7.73
C ASN A 387 89.04 2.97 -7.06
N GLY A 388 89.97 2.33 -7.79
CA GLY A 388 91.22 1.84 -7.22
C GLY A 388 91.66 0.44 -7.63
N ASP A 389 92.53 0.40 -8.66
CA ASP A 389 93.77 -0.37 -8.81
C ASP A 389 93.78 -1.92 -8.75
N VAL A 390 94.17 -2.59 -9.86
CA VAL A 390 95.47 -3.30 -10.13
C VAL A 390 95.55 -4.66 -9.39
N GLU A 391 95.73 -5.87 -9.96
CA GLU A 391 96.67 -6.47 -10.92
C GLU A 391 96.13 -7.90 -11.24
N VAL A 392 96.09 -8.40 -12.49
CA VAL A 392 96.98 -9.42 -13.12
C VAL A 392 97.10 -10.73 -12.28
N ASP A 393 96.82 -11.97 -12.73
CA ASP A 393 97.10 -12.66 -13.99
C ASP A 393 96.27 -13.97 -14.13
N GLU A 394 96.11 -14.41 -15.37
CA GLU A 394 95.60 -15.73 -15.85
C GLU A 394 96.65 -16.87 -15.63
N PRO A 395 96.44 -18.16 -15.99
CA PRO A 395 95.40 -18.74 -16.88
C PRO A 395 94.55 -19.89 -16.31
#